data_AF-A0A3S3C952-F1
#
_entry.id   AF-A0A3S3C952-F1
#
_cell.length_a   1.000
_cell.length_b   1.000
_cell.length_c   1.000
_cell.angle_alpha   90.00
_cell.angle_beta   90.00
_cell.angle_gamma   90.00
#
_symmetry.space_group_name_H-M   'P 1'
#
loop_
_entity.id
_entity.type
_entity.pdbx_description
1 polymer ?
#
loop_
_entity_poly.entity_id
_entity_poly.type
_entity_poly.pdbx_seq_one_letter_code
_entity_poly.pdbx_strand_id
1 'polypeptide(L)'
;MSRVQQSIGHYGQSIGSDVRGMNPLGFAGGNVGYKNSGTGNVGAFNSGTGNVGAFNGNANTSSTSGNHNVGAFNGNGNTGEYDGTGNVGAFNGNFNGGSFNGNGNVGAFNGNFNGRGNR
;
A
#
# COMPACT_ATOMS: atom_id res chain seq x y z
N MET A 1 -19.34 41.41 -10.76
CA MET A 1 -18.11 40.59 -10.91
C MET A 1 -18.20 39.81 -12.22
N SER A 2 -17.13 39.78 -13.02
CA SER A 2 -17.12 39.21 -14.38
C SER A 2 -17.23 37.67 -14.36
N ARG A 3 -17.92 37.06 -15.34
CA ARG A 3 -17.98 35.59 -15.56
C ARG A 3 -16.59 34.96 -15.68
N VAL A 4 -15.60 35.74 -16.16
CA VAL A 4 -14.20 35.33 -16.24
C VAL A 4 -13.60 35.12 -14.84
N GLN A 5 -13.96 35.96 -13.86
CA GLN A 5 -13.47 35.84 -12.48
C GLN A 5 -14.05 34.63 -11.74
N GLN A 6 -15.30 34.24 -12.06
CA GLN A 6 -15.89 33.00 -11.56
C GLN A 6 -15.23 31.77 -12.18
N SER A 7 -15.00 31.77 -13.49
CA SER A 7 -14.38 30.66 -14.21
C SER A 7 -12.94 30.40 -13.75
N ILE A 8 -12.12 31.45 -13.56
CA ILE A 8 -10.75 31.31 -13.04
C ILE A 8 -10.76 30.76 -11.61
N GLY A 9 -11.72 31.19 -10.78
CA GLY A 9 -11.92 30.64 -9.43
C GLY A 9 -12.20 29.14 -9.45
N HIS A 10 -13.05 28.66 -10.37
CA HIS A 10 -13.35 27.23 -10.50
C HIS A 10 -12.16 26.41 -11.03
N TYR A 11 -11.41 26.91 -12.02
CA TYR A 11 -10.23 26.21 -12.53
C TYR A 11 -9.10 26.13 -11.49
N GLY A 12 -8.85 27.21 -10.74
CA GLY A 12 -7.87 27.20 -9.64
C GLY A 12 -8.26 26.28 -8.48
N GLN A 13 -9.56 26.18 -8.19
CA GLN A 13 -10.10 25.26 -7.18
C GLN A 13 -9.99 23.79 -7.63
N SER A 14 -10.22 23.49 -8.92
CA SER A 14 -10.07 22.16 -9.50
C SER A 14 -8.63 21.68 -9.45
N ILE A 15 -7.69 22.51 -9.92
CA ILE A 15 -6.25 22.19 -9.83
C ILE A 15 -5.84 22.03 -8.35
N GLY A 16 -6.34 22.90 -7.48
CA GLY A 16 -6.11 22.79 -6.05
C GLY A 16 -6.70 21.53 -5.41
N SER A 17 -7.85 21.03 -5.85
CA SER A 17 -8.43 19.77 -5.36
C SER A 17 -7.74 18.54 -5.93
N ASP A 18 -7.28 18.59 -7.18
CA ASP A 18 -6.54 17.49 -7.82
C ASP A 18 -5.14 17.35 -7.19
N VAL A 19 -4.47 18.46 -6.88
CA VAL A 19 -3.19 18.50 -6.15
C VAL A 19 -3.36 18.08 -4.68
N ARG A 20 -4.46 18.46 -4.02
CA ARG A 20 -4.82 17.97 -2.67
C ARG A 20 -5.23 16.49 -2.67
N GLY A 21 -5.80 15.99 -3.76
CA GLY A 21 -6.08 14.57 -3.99
C GLY A 21 -4.82 13.75 -4.26
N MET A 22 -3.77 14.41 -4.77
CA MET A 22 -2.40 13.88 -4.91
C MET A 22 -1.54 14.03 -3.65
N ASN A 23 -2.13 14.39 -2.50
CA ASN A 23 -1.56 14.45 -1.14
C ASN A 23 -0.03 14.21 -1.05
N PRO A 24 0.80 15.16 -1.49
CA PRO A 24 2.25 14.97 -1.45
C PRO A 24 2.81 15.07 -0.03
N LEU A 25 2.04 15.59 0.95
CA LEU A 25 2.50 15.90 2.32
C LEU A 25 1.39 15.73 3.39
N GLY A 26 0.45 14.79 3.22
CA GLY A 26 -0.74 14.65 4.08
C GLY A 26 -0.44 14.07 5.48
N PHE A 27 -0.28 14.95 6.47
CA PHE A 27 -0.18 14.61 7.90
C PHE A 27 -1.52 14.13 8.47
N ALA A 28 -1.89 12.90 8.16
CA ALA A 28 -2.73 12.02 8.96
C ALA A 28 -2.39 10.58 8.55
N GLY A 29 -1.36 10.01 9.18
CA GLY A 29 -0.87 8.65 8.90
C GLY A 29 0.52 8.57 8.25
N GLY A 30 1.09 9.68 7.74
CA GLY A 30 2.48 9.71 7.25
C GLY A 30 2.71 9.00 5.91
N ASN A 31 1.65 8.76 5.13
CA ASN A 31 1.78 8.21 3.78
C ASN A 31 2.21 9.29 2.79
N VAL A 32 3.09 8.94 1.85
CA VAL A 32 3.56 9.81 0.76
C VAL A 32 3.20 9.15 -0.58
N GLY A 33 2.40 9.84 -1.41
CA GLY A 33 2.03 9.37 -2.75
C GLY A 33 0.55 9.00 -2.89
N TYR A 34 0.20 8.15 -3.86
CA TYR A 34 -1.17 8.03 -4.36
C TYR A 34 -1.93 6.83 -3.79
N LYS A 35 -3.12 7.05 -3.21
CA LYS A 35 -4.05 5.98 -2.76
C LYS A 35 -3.41 4.94 -1.83
N ASN A 36 -2.49 5.37 -0.95
CA ASN A 36 -2.05 4.52 0.15
C ASN A 36 -3.09 4.52 1.27
N SER A 37 -3.25 3.40 1.95
CA SER A 37 -4.09 3.22 3.15
C SER A 37 -3.23 2.71 4.31
N GLY A 38 -3.59 3.02 5.55
CA GLY A 38 -2.75 2.73 6.72
C GLY A 38 -1.74 3.85 6.99
N THR A 39 -0.50 3.52 7.37
CA THR A 39 0.48 4.50 7.88
C THR A 39 1.89 4.34 7.30
N GLY A 40 2.61 5.44 7.12
CA GLY A 40 4.04 5.44 6.74
C GLY A 40 4.37 4.85 5.37
N ASN A 41 3.40 4.67 4.48
CA ASN A 41 3.63 4.09 3.16
C ASN A 41 4.10 5.13 2.15
N VAL A 42 5.08 4.79 1.30
CA VAL A 42 5.62 5.64 0.25
C VAL A 42 5.37 5.00 -1.12
N GLY A 43 4.78 5.75 -2.05
CA GLY A 43 4.49 5.27 -3.41
C GLY A 43 2.99 5.21 -3.67
N ALA A 44 2.48 4.12 -4.25
CA ALA A 44 1.08 4.06 -4.67
C ALA A 44 0.34 2.76 -4.33
N PHE A 45 -0.93 2.87 -3.94
CA PHE A 45 -1.81 1.71 -3.72
C PHE A 45 -1.27 0.69 -2.69
N ASN A 46 -0.49 1.14 -1.71
CA ASN A 46 -0.09 0.28 -0.60
C ASN A 46 -1.15 0.30 0.50
N SER A 47 -1.27 -0.79 1.25
CA SER A 47 -2.05 -0.87 2.48
C SER A 47 -1.15 -1.33 3.62
N GLY A 48 -1.59 -1.19 4.87
CA GLY A 48 -0.78 -1.53 6.05
C GLY A 48 0.21 -0.43 6.43
N THR A 49 1.37 -0.83 6.95
CA THR A 49 2.36 0.05 7.57
C THR A 49 3.71 -0.02 6.87
N GLY A 50 4.29 1.13 6.56
CA GLY A 50 5.72 1.25 6.22
C GLY A 50 6.13 0.64 4.88
N ASN A 51 5.21 0.44 3.95
CA ASN A 51 5.52 -0.12 2.63
C ASN A 51 6.07 0.94 1.68
N VAL A 52 7.05 0.59 0.86
CA VAL A 52 7.65 1.47 -0.16
C VAL A 52 7.48 0.85 -1.54
N GLY A 53 6.93 1.60 -2.50
CA GLY A 53 6.69 1.15 -3.86
C GLY A 53 5.20 1.07 -4.17
N ALA A 54 4.72 -0.04 -4.76
CA ALA A 54 3.33 -0.11 -5.18
C ALA A 54 2.62 -1.44 -4.92
N PHE A 55 1.33 -1.38 -4.61
CA PHE A 55 0.50 -2.57 -4.44
C PHE A 55 1.00 -3.56 -3.38
N ASN A 56 1.61 -3.07 -2.30
CA ASN A 56 2.04 -3.92 -1.19
C ASN A 56 1.02 -3.94 -0.06
N GLY A 57 0.92 -5.07 0.64
CA GLY A 57 0.13 -5.20 1.87
C GLY A 57 -1.38 -5.21 1.70
N ASN A 58 -1.88 -5.39 0.48
CA ASN A 58 -3.30 -5.32 0.15
C ASN A 58 -4.05 -6.62 0.43
N ALA A 59 -5.34 -6.49 0.76
CA ALA A 59 -6.26 -7.61 0.94
C ALA A 59 -5.84 -8.65 1.99
N ASN A 60 -5.11 -8.22 3.03
CA ASN A 60 -4.81 -9.04 4.18
C ASN A 60 -5.97 -9.00 5.19
N THR A 61 -6.25 -10.13 5.85
CA THR A 61 -7.27 -10.19 6.92
C THR A 61 -6.79 -9.51 8.19
N SER A 62 -5.49 -9.60 8.49
CA SER A 62 -4.88 -8.98 9.66
C SER A 62 -4.05 -7.74 9.29
N SER A 63 -4.14 -6.71 10.13
CA SER A 63 -3.31 -5.49 10.01
C SER A 63 -1.83 -5.73 10.33
N THR A 64 -1.48 -6.87 10.92
CA THR A 64 -0.08 -7.25 11.20
C THR A 64 0.63 -7.81 9.97
N SER A 65 -0.10 -8.15 8.91
CA SER A 65 0.41 -8.78 7.69
C SER A 65 0.64 -7.75 6.57
N GLY A 66 1.61 -8.04 5.70
CA GLY A 66 1.89 -7.23 4.51
C GLY A 66 2.55 -5.88 4.78
N ASN A 67 3.23 -5.73 5.91
CA ASN A 67 3.89 -4.51 6.35
C ASN A 67 5.39 -4.49 5.97
N HIS A 68 5.98 -3.29 5.89
CA HIS A 68 7.42 -3.05 5.69
C HIS A 68 8.03 -3.68 4.43
N ASN A 69 7.24 -3.84 3.38
CA ASN A 69 7.69 -4.36 2.10
C ASN A 69 8.23 -3.24 1.19
N VAL A 70 9.26 -3.57 0.40
CA VAL A 70 9.85 -2.65 -0.59
C VAL A 70 9.72 -3.26 -1.99
N GLY A 71 9.22 -2.48 -2.94
CA GLY A 71 9.02 -2.89 -4.33
C GLY A 71 7.54 -3.02 -4.67
N ALA A 72 7.12 -4.09 -5.36
CA ALA A 72 5.76 -4.19 -5.86
C ALA A 72 5.08 -5.54 -5.61
N PHE A 73 3.78 -5.52 -5.33
CA PHE A 73 2.98 -6.74 -5.18
C PHE A 73 3.50 -7.70 -4.10
N ASN A 74 4.04 -7.18 -2.99
CA ASN A 74 4.51 -8.00 -1.88
C ASN A 74 3.48 -8.04 -0.74
N GLY A 75 3.37 -9.19 -0.09
CA GLY A 75 2.63 -9.34 1.16
C GLY A 75 1.12 -9.16 1.03
N ASN A 76 0.52 -9.57 -0.10
CA ASN A 76 -0.90 -9.39 -0.38
C ASN A 76 -1.72 -10.66 -0.15
N GLY A 77 -2.99 -10.51 0.24
CA GLY A 77 -3.94 -11.62 0.26
C GLY A 77 -3.71 -12.66 1.37
N ASN A 78 -2.99 -12.31 2.42
CA ASN A 78 -2.68 -13.19 3.54
C ASN A 78 -3.85 -13.27 4.53
N THR A 79 -4.17 -14.48 4.98
CA THR A 79 -5.36 -14.70 5.82
C THR A 79 -5.07 -14.81 7.32
N GLY A 80 -3.83 -15.04 7.74
CA GLY A 80 -3.47 -14.95 9.15
C GLY A 80 -2.51 -13.81 9.46
N GLU A 81 -1.81 -13.93 10.59
CA GLU A 81 -1.10 -12.83 11.23
C GLU A 81 0.40 -12.84 10.92
N TYR A 82 1.00 -11.66 10.80
CA TYR A 82 2.43 -11.49 10.58
C TYR A 82 2.95 -12.21 9.31
N ASP A 83 2.10 -12.31 8.29
CA ASP A 83 2.44 -12.92 7.00
C ASP A 83 2.89 -11.87 5.99
N GLY A 84 3.81 -12.24 5.11
CA GLY A 84 4.16 -11.42 3.96
C GLY A 84 4.81 -10.07 4.31
N THR A 85 5.51 -10.01 5.43
CA THR A 85 6.16 -8.79 5.94
C THR A 85 7.64 -8.73 5.58
N GLY A 86 8.17 -7.52 5.43
CA GLY A 86 9.62 -7.29 5.27
C GLY A 86 10.25 -7.83 3.98
N ASN A 87 9.47 -7.99 2.91
CA ASN A 87 9.96 -8.49 1.63
C ASN A 87 10.49 -7.37 0.73
N VAL A 88 11.53 -7.66 -0.06
CA VAL A 88 12.13 -6.73 -1.02
C VAL A 88 12.09 -7.31 -2.43
N GLY A 89 11.58 -6.56 -3.39
CA GLY A 89 11.48 -6.95 -4.80
C GLY A 89 10.02 -7.07 -5.24
N ALA A 90 9.63 -8.17 -5.89
CA ALA A 90 8.27 -8.27 -6.43
C ALA A 90 7.59 -9.61 -6.20
N PHE A 91 6.28 -9.60 -5.96
CA PHE A 91 5.47 -10.82 -5.84
C PHE A 91 5.95 -11.79 -4.75
N ASN A 92 6.46 -11.28 -3.63
CA ASN A 92 6.89 -12.10 -2.51
C ASN A 92 5.85 -12.12 -1.38
N GLY A 93 5.77 -13.23 -0.64
CA GLY A 93 5.01 -13.27 0.61
C GLY A 93 3.49 -13.15 0.47
N ASN A 94 2.94 -13.47 -0.70
CA ASN A 94 1.52 -13.34 -1.00
C ASN A 94 0.75 -14.61 -0.71
N PHE A 95 -0.54 -14.44 -0.42
CA PHE A 95 -1.52 -15.51 -0.37
C PHE A 95 -1.16 -16.61 0.64
N ASN A 96 -0.56 -16.25 1.76
CA ASN A 96 -0.28 -17.17 2.85
C ASN A 96 -1.49 -17.32 3.78
N GLY A 97 -1.60 -18.47 4.43
CA GLY A 97 -2.50 -18.74 5.55
C GLY A 97 -1.69 -19.23 6.76
N GLY A 98 -2.34 -19.40 7.91
CA GLY A 98 -1.61 -19.55 9.18
C GLY A 98 -0.92 -18.23 9.57
N SER A 99 0.08 -18.27 10.43
CA SER A 99 0.81 -17.06 10.85
C SER A 99 2.31 -17.18 10.59
N PHE A 100 2.99 -16.04 10.45
CA PHE A 100 4.45 -15.93 10.29
C PHE A 100 5.03 -16.49 8.98
N ASN A 101 4.24 -16.59 7.92
CA ASN A 101 4.62 -17.15 6.64
C ASN A 101 5.04 -16.09 5.60
N GLY A 102 5.96 -16.45 4.70
CA GLY A 102 6.30 -15.62 3.55
C GLY A 102 6.99 -14.29 3.88
N ASN A 103 7.76 -14.25 4.96
CA ASN A 103 8.45 -13.06 5.46
C ASN A 103 9.90 -12.96 4.96
N GLY A 104 10.44 -11.74 4.85
CA GLY A 104 11.88 -11.50 4.71
C GLY A 104 12.52 -11.96 3.40
N ASN A 105 11.74 -12.14 2.34
CA ASN A 105 12.26 -12.61 1.05
C ASN A 105 12.86 -11.46 0.23
N VAL A 106 13.92 -11.75 -0.52
CA VAL A 106 14.54 -10.82 -1.49
C VAL A 106 14.46 -11.43 -2.89
N GLY A 107 14.14 -10.62 -3.89
CA GLY A 107 14.02 -11.06 -5.29
C GLY A 107 12.57 -11.10 -5.73
N ALA A 108 12.15 -12.15 -6.43
CA ALA A 108 10.78 -12.26 -6.91
C ALA A 108 10.15 -13.63 -6.72
N PHE A 109 8.84 -13.66 -6.51
CA PHE A 109 8.01 -14.86 -6.44
C PHE A 109 8.30 -15.83 -5.27
N ASN A 110 8.95 -15.36 -4.21
CA ASN A 110 9.33 -16.17 -3.05
C ASN A 110 8.28 -16.15 -1.93
N GLY A 111 8.19 -17.24 -1.16
CA GLY A 111 7.40 -17.26 0.08
C GLY A 111 5.88 -17.09 -0.11
N ASN A 112 5.34 -17.51 -1.25
CA ASN A 112 3.91 -17.40 -1.55
C ASN A 112 3.14 -18.70 -1.21
N PHE A 113 1.84 -18.59 -0.96
CA PHE A 113 0.91 -19.73 -0.82
C PHE A 113 1.19 -20.72 0.32
N ASN A 114 1.97 -20.35 1.32
CA ASN A 114 2.24 -21.21 2.48
C ASN A 114 1.03 -21.24 3.42
N GLY A 115 0.76 -22.38 4.05
CA GLY A 115 -0.31 -22.52 5.06
C GLY A 115 -1.74 -22.35 4.53
N ARG A 116 -1.93 -22.18 3.22
CA ARG A 116 -3.26 -22.26 2.59
C ARG A 116 -3.64 -23.72 2.36
N GLY A 117 -4.79 -24.13 2.87
CA GLY A 117 -5.39 -25.42 2.54
C GLY A 117 -5.13 -26.57 3.51
N ASN A 118 -4.56 -26.31 4.69
CA ASN A 118 -4.68 -27.26 5.80
C ASN A 118 -6.15 -27.23 6.29
N ARG A 119 -6.98 -28.12 5.75
CA ARG A 119 -8.28 -28.49 6.30
C ARG A 119 -8.22 -29.93 6.77
#